data_AF-A0A2H3C4R9-F1
#
_entry.id   AF-A0A2H3C4R9-F1
#
_cell.length_a   1.000
_cell.length_b   1.000
_cell.length_c   1.000
_cell.angle_alpha   90.00
_cell.angle_beta   90.00
_cell.angle_gamma   90.00
#
_symmetry.space_group_name_H-M   'P 1'
#
loop_
_entity.id
_entity.type
_entity.pdbx_description
1 polymer ?
#
loop_
_entity_poly.entity_id
_entity_poly.type
_entity_poly.pdbx_seq_one_letter_code
_entity_poly.pdbx_strand_id
1 'polypeptide(L)'
;MNRSFKPPPPLSDSHRSIIYEEYMRDPEKNNVRELAQRHHLSLGRVDAILRLKGMEHAWVKEGKTLQTGFRIGMEKLVSVRDSRRRITSREDANEADEIEEEPGRQAARDRYERHFWESLLEDAESVVPMSLKHSKALATRKTASDYLHTDDPRITPRVKIPRYVKKPKEKIQVVSRSSRPDLKFVDIGSKFIDQRSLLKRYKASERRSAKRREKRALTS
;
A
#
# COMPACT_ATOMS: atom_id res chain seq x y z
N MET A 1 24.15 19.84 -3.89
CA MET A 1 22.79 19.49 -4.35
C MET A 1 22.64 17.98 -4.44
N ASN A 2 21.48 17.43 -4.04
CA ASN A 2 21.21 15.99 -4.04
C ASN A 2 20.92 15.48 -5.46
N ARG A 3 21.86 14.74 -6.07
CA ARG A 3 21.73 14.19 -7.43
C ARG A 3 20.77 12.98 -7.52
N SER A 4 20.49 12.34 -6.39
CA SER A 4 19.58 11.19 -6.32
C SER A 4 18.11 11.63 -6.31
N PHE A 5 17.81 12.89 -6.04
CA PHE A 5 16.45 13.41 -6.06
C PHE A 5 16.00 13.71 -7.49
N LYS A 6 15.33 12.73 -8.11
CA LYS A 6 14.73 12.84 -9.45
C LYS A 6 13.24 12.49 -9.34
N PRO A 7 12.37 13.46 -9.01
CA PRO A 7 10.97 13.16 -8.82
C PRO A 7 10.34 12.65 -10.13
N PRO A 8 9.46 11.64 -10.06
CA PRO A 8 8.72 11.22 -11.24
C PRO A 8 7.78 12.34 -11.69
N PRO A 9 7.55 12.50 -13.00
CA PRO A 9 6.64 13.52 -13.50
C PRO A 9 5.20 13.28 -12.99
N PRO A 10 4.41 14.34 -12.78
CA PRO A 10 3.00 14.20 -12.42
C PRO A 10 2.18 13.62 -13.58
N LEU A 11 1.00 13.11 -13.23
CA LEU A 11 0.00 12.65 -14.20
C LEU A 11 -0.76 13.86 -14.77
N SER A 12 -1.07 13.84 -16.07
CA SER A 12 -1.91 14.87 -16.68
C SER A 12 -3.33 14.84 -16.13
N ASP A 13 -3.99 16.00 -16.12
CA ASP A 13 -5.40 16.13 -15.79
C ASP A 13 -6.28 15.27 -16.71
N SER A 14 -5.99 15.27 -18.02
CA SER A 14 -6.70 14.44 -18.99
C SER A 14 -6.66 12.95 -18.64
N HIS A 15 -5.50 12.44 -18.23
CA HIS A 15 -5.37 11.05 -17.78
C HIS A 15 -6.14 10.76 -16.50
N ARG A 16 -6.13 11.70 -15.55
CA ARG A 16 -6.90 11.56 -14.31
C ARG A 16 -8.40 11.50 -14.60
N SER A 17 -8.89 12.31 -15.54
CA SER A 17 -10.27 12.27 -16.00
C SER A 17 -10.62 10.95 -16.70
N ILE A 18 -9.74 10.42 -17.56
CA ILE A 18 -9.95 9.10 -18.21
C ILE A 18 -10.10 7.98 -17.18
N ILE A 19 -9.22 7.93 -16.17
CA ILE A 19 -9.30 6.92 -15.09
C ILE A 19 -10.62 7.03 -14.35
N TYR A 20 -11.05 8.26 -14.03
CA TYR A 20 -12.31 8.51 -13.33
C TYR A 20 -13.52 8.10 -14.17
N GLU A 21 -13.56 8.45 -15.46
CA GLU A 21 -14.63 8.08 -16.38
C GLU A 21 -14.71 6.57 -16.61
N GLU A 22 -13.57 5.89 -16.76
CA GLU A 22 -13.51 4.43 -16.87
C GLU A 22 -14.13 3.77 -15.63
N TYR A 23 -13.83 4.29 -14.44
CA TYR A 23 -14.39 3.81 -13.20
C TYR A 23 -15.90 4.05 -13.10
N MET A 24 -16.36 5.26 -13.43
CA MET A 24 -17.77 5.65 -13.37
C MET A 24 -18.64 4.88 -14.36
N ARG A 25 -18.07 4.41 -15.49
CA ARG A 25 -18.79 3.59 -16.48
C ARG A 25 -19.14 2.20 -15.96
N ASP A 26 -18.19 1.54 -15.31
CA ASP A 26 -18.36 0.17 -14.82
C ASP A 26 -17.39 -0.09 -13.64
N PRO A 27 -17.84 0.16 -12.40
CA PRO A 27 -17.00 -0.01 -11.21
C PRO A 27 -16.61 -1.48 -10.94
N GLU A 28 -17.42 -2.45 -11.38
CA GLU A 28 -17.12 -3.87 -11.16
C GLU A 28 -16.01 -4.34 -12.10
N LYS A 29 -16.11 -3.99 -13.38
CA LYS A 29 -15.10 -4.36 -14.38
C LYS A 29 -13.84 -3.50 -14.30
N ASN A 30 -13.99 -2.20 -14.07
CA ASN A 30 -12.87 -1.27 -13.95
C ASN A 30 -12.56 -0.98 -12.49
N ASN A 31 -12.50 -2.01 -11.64
CA ASN A 31 -12.09 -1.87 -10.25
C ASN A 31 -10.72 -1.16 -10.14
N VAL A 32 -10.47 -0.49 -9.01
CA VAL A 32 -9.21 0.17 -8.65
C VAL A 32 -7.98 -0.67 -8.98
N ARG A 33 -8.03 -1.98 -8.72
CA ARG A 33 -6.92 -2.91 -9.03
C ARG A 33 -6.68 -3.06 -10.53
N GLU A 34 -7.75 -3.18 -11.32
CA GLU A 34 -7.68 -3.29 -12.78
C GLU A 34 -7.19 -1.98 -13.40
N LEU A 35 -7.69 -0.84 -12.91
CA LEU A 35 -7.22 0.48 -13.34
C LEU A 35 -5.74 0.71 -13.01
N ALA A 36 -5.30 0.31 -11.82
CA ALA A 36 -3.89 0.37 -11.45
C ALA A 36 -3.01 -0.51 -12.36
N GLN A 37 -3.51 -1.69 -12.76
CA GLN A 37 -2.85 -2.57 -13.72
C GLN A 37 -2.79 -2.00 -15.13
N ARG A 38 -3.90 -1.49 -15.64
CA ARG A 38 -3.98 -0.93 -16.99
C ARG A 38 -3.13 0.33 -17.15
N HIS A 39 -3.12 1.20 -16.14
CA HIS A 39 -2.45 2.51 -16.20
C HIS A 39 -1.05 2.52 -15.57
N HIS A 40 -0.57 1.37 -15.05
CA HIS A 40 0.72 1.23 -14.36
C HIS A 40 0.92 2.23 -13.21
N LEU A 41 -0.13 2.42 -12.41
CA LEU A 41 -0.13 3.29 -11.23
C LEU A 41 -0.23 2.45 -9.96
N SER A 42 0.23 3.00 -8.85
CA SER A 42 0.00 2.42 -7.52
C SER A 42 -1.48 2.49 -7.15
N LEU A 43 -1.94 1.55 -6.33
CA LEU A 43 -3.33 1.48 -5.86
C LEU A 43 -3.73 2.74 -5.11
N GLY A 44 -2.86 3.25 -4.23
CA GLY A 44 -3.08 4.51 -3.52
C GLY A 44 -3.22 5.71 -4.44
N ARG A 45 -2.48 5.73 -5.56
CA ARG A 45 -2.56 6.82 -6.54
C ARG A 45 -3.88 6.79 -7.29
N VAL A 46 -4.36 5.61 -7.68
CA VAL A 46 -5.67 5.47 -8.34
C VAL A 46 -6.79 5.88 -7.40
N ASP A 47 -6.80 5.39 -6.16
CA ASP A 47 -7.79 5.78 -5.15
C ASP A 47 -7.81 7.30 -4.93
N ALA A 48 -6.62 7.91 -4.77
CA ALA A 48 -6.51 9.35 -4.64
C ALA A 48 -7.05 10.10 -5.87
N ILE A 49 -6.81 9.61 -7.08
CA ILE A 49 -7.34 10.21 -8.31
C ILE A 49 -8.88 10.16 -8.31
N LEU A 50 -9.45 8.99 -8.03
CA LEU A 50 -10.91 8.80 -8.02
C LEU A 50 -11.58 9.75 -7.02
N ARG A 51 -10.97 9.88 -5.85
CA ARG A 51 -11.48 10.74 -4.80
C ARG A 51 -11.35 12.23 -5.13
N LEU A 52 -10.19 12.67 -5.62
CA LEU A 52 -9.98 14.08 -5.97
C LEU A 52 -10.86 14.50 -7.14
N LYS A 53 -11.05 13.63 -8.14
CA LYS A 53 -11.96 13.90 -9.26
C LYS A 53 -13.43 13.87 -8.84
N GLY A 54 -13.82 12.98 -7.94
CA GLY A 54 -15.15 13.02 -7.33
C GLY A 54 -15.44 14.36 -6.64
N MET A 55 -14.49 14.87 -5.84
CA MET A 55 -14.60 16.18 -5.21
C MET A 55 -14.67 17.33 -6.24
N GLU A 56 -13.87 17.26 -7.30
CA GLU A 56 -13.90 18.24 -8.39
C GLU A 56 -15.28 18.31 -9.05
N HIS A 57 -15.88 17.15 -9.36
CA HIS A 57 -17.24 17.07 -9.91
C HIS A 57 -18.29 17.62 -8.94
N ALA A 58 -18.17 17.31 -7.64
CA ALA A 58 -19.07 17.84 -6.62
C ALA A 58 -19.00 19.37 -6.54
N TRP A 59 -17.78 19.95 -6.57
CA TRP A 59 -17.60 21.40 -6.56
C TRP A 59 -18.16 22.09 -7.80
N VAL A 60 -18.00 21.47 -8.97
CA VAL A 60 -18.63 21.97 -10.21
C VAL A 60 -20.16 21.95 -10.07
N LYS A 61 -20.74 20.89 -9.50
CA LYS A 61 -22.18 20.81 -9.25
C LYS A 61 -22.66 21.87 -8.25
N GLU A 62 -21.89 22.14 -7.21
CA GLU A 62 -22.14 23.23 -6.24
C GLU A 62 -21.95 24.63 -6.83
N GLY A 63 -21.51 24.74 -8.09
CA GLY A 63 -21.27 26.03 -8.76
C GLY A 63 -19.98 26.72 -8.34
N LYS A 64 -19.06 26.02 -7.66
CA LYS A 64 -17.75 26.57 -7.30
C LYS A 64 -16.85 26.66 -8.52
N THR A 65 -16.14 27.78 -8.66
CA THR A 65 -15.18 27.98 -9.74
C THR A 65 -13.86 27.25 -9.45
N LEU A 66 -13.42 26.41 -10.39
CA LEU A 66 -12.17 25.67 -10.29
C LEU A 66 -11.00 26.51 -10.83
N GLN A 67 -9.83 26.39 -10.21
CA GLN A 67 -8.60 27.08 -10.64
C GLN A 67 -7.91 26.36 -11.82
N THR A 68 -8.58 26.32 -12.97
CA THR A 68 -8.09 25.63 -14.19
C THR A 68 -6.85 26.28 -14.79
N GLY A 69 -6.74 27.62 -14.75
CA GLY A 69 -5.57 28.35 -15.26
C GLY A 69 -4.29 28.01 -14.50
N PHE A 70 -4.37 27.94 -13.16
CA PHE A 70 -3.26 27.53 -12.32
C PHE A 70 -2.84 26.08 -12.61
N ARG A 71 -3.82 25.18 -12.74
CA ARG A 71 -3.58 23.78 -13.12
C ARG A 71 -2.79 23.69 -14.43
N ILE A 72 -3.24 24.38 -15.49
CA ILE A 72 -2.57 24.37 -16.80
C ILE A 72 -1.14 24.92 -16.70
N GLY A 73 -0.94 26.01 -15.96
CA GLY A 73 0.39 26.59 -15.73
C GLY A 73 1.34 25.62 -15.02
N MET A 74 0.86 24.93 -13.98
CA MET A 74 1.65 23.95 -13.24
C MET A 74 2.00 22.72 -14.08
N GLU A 75 1.08 22.22 -14.91
CA GLU A 75 1.38 21.08 -15.79
C GLU A 75 2.50 21.40 -16.79
N LYS A 76 2.53 22.64 -17.29
CA LYS A 76 3.59 23.15 -18.16
C LYS A 76 4.95 23.24 -17.44
N LEU A 77 4.97 23.70 -16.19
CA LEU A 77 6.21 23.85 -15.40
C LEU A 77 6.81 22.50 -15.00
N VAL A 78 5.98 21.54 -14.59
CA VAL A 78 6.45 20.27 -14.03
C VAL A 78 6.67 19.20 -15.13
N SER A 79 6.70 19.60 -16.41
CA SER A 79 6.97 18.71 -17.56
C SER A 79 6.10 17.45 -17.54
N VAL A 80 4.80 17.64 -17.33
CA VAL A 80 3.83 16.54 -17.29
C VAL A 80 3.90 15.77 -18.60
N ARG A 81 4.07 14.46 -18.50
CA ARG A 81 4.14 13.59 -19.67
C ARG A 81 2.76 13.50 -20.28
N ASP A 82 2.67 13.85 -21.56
CA ASP A 82 1.43 13.68 -22.29
C ASP A 82 1.07 12.20 -22.38
N SER A 83 -0.23 11.99 -22.46
CA SER A 83 -0.91 10.77 -22.10
C SER A 83 -0.54 9.54 -22.95
N ARG A 84 0.09 9.81 -24.09
CA ARG A 84 0.44 8.86 -25.14
C ARG A 84 1.73 8.07 -24.88
N ARG A 85 2.56 8.47 -23.90
CA ARG A 85 3.74 7.68 -23.51
C ARG A 85 3.31 6.58 -22.54
N ARG A 86 3.21 5.35 -23.05
CA ARG A 86 3.04 4.14 -22.23
C ARG A 86 4.11 4.13 -21.13
N ILE A 87 3.68 4.14 -19.87
CA ILE A 87 4.55 3.89 -18.74
C ILE A 87 4.96 2.42 -18.85
N THR A 88 6.23 2.15 -19.15
CA THR A 88 6.70 0.79 -19.47
C THR A 88 7.11 -0.01 -18.25
N SER A 89 7.42 0.64 -17.12
CA SER A 89 7.82 -0.01 -15.88
C SER A 89 6.85 0.31 -14.75
N ARG A 90 6.48 -0.73 -13.98
CA ARG A 90 5.64 -0.65 -12.77
C ARG A 90 6.48 -0.73 -11.50
N GLU A 91 7.81 -0.71 -11.60
CA GLU A 91 8.72 -0.88 -10.46
C GLU A 91 8.45 0.20 -9.38
N ASP A 92 8.38 1.47 -9.80
CA ASP A 92 8.04 2.59 -8.90
C ASP A 92 6.65 2.43 -8.24
N ALA A 93 5.68 1.88 -8.97
CA ALA A 93 4.32 1.69 -8.47
C ALA A 93 4.23 0.52 -7.49
N ASN A 94 4.98 -0.56 -7.72
CA ASN A 94 5.06 -1.70 -6.82
C ASN A 94 5.77 -1.32 -5.52
N GLU A 95 6.89 -0.60 -5.60
CA GLU A 95 7.60 -0.10 -4.41
C GLU A 95 6.69 0.85 -3.61
N ALA A 96 5.95 1.73 -4.29
CA ALA A 96 4.98 2.60 -3.63
C ALA A 96 3.85 1.82 -2.95
N ASP A 97 3.32 0.78 -3.59
CA ASP A 97 2.29 -0.10 -3.02
C ASP A 97 2.84 -0.84 -1.78
N GLU A 98 4.06 -1.38 -1.83
CA GLU A 98 4.70 -2.06 -0.70
C GLU A 98 4.94 -1.12 0.49
N ILE A 99 5.44 0.09 0.22
CA ILE A 99 5.65 1.13 1.23
C ILE A 99 4.31 1.59 1.84
N GLU A 100 3.24 1.60 1.04
CA GLU A 100 1.92 1.98 1.51
C GLU A 100 1.23 0.89 2.32
N GLU A 101 1.49 -0.39 2.04
CA GLU A 101 1.02 -1.51 2.86
C GLU A 101 1.73 -1.60 4.23
N GLU A 102 2.71 -0.73 4.53
CA GLU A 102 3.38 -0.72 5.82
C GLU A 102 2.45 -0.31 6.99
N PRO A 103 2.41 -1.11 8.08
CA PRO A 103 1.57 -0.83 9.24
C PRO A 103 1.97 0.50 9.89
N GLY A 104 0.99 1.39 10.08
CA GLY A 104 1.16 2.67 10.78
C GLY A 104 1.20 3.91 9.89
N ARG A 105 1.34 3.79 8.56
CA ARG A 105 1.23 4.92 7.62
C ARG A 105 -0.21 5.25 7.23
N GLN A 106 -1.15 4.31 7.35
CA GLN A 106 -2.58 4.50 7.03
C GLN A 106 -3.28 5.61 7.83
N ALA A 107 -2.81 5.96 9.03
CA ALA A 107 -3.50 6.91 9.92
C ALA A 107 -3.74 8.29 9.28
N ALA A 108 -2.84 8.74 8.41
CA ALA A 108 -3.03 10.02 7.69
C ALA A 108 -4.08 9.91 6.57
N ARG A 109 -4.17 8.76 5.90
CA ARG A 109 -5.13 8.49 4.81
C ARG A 109 -6.55 8.35 5.34
N ASP A 110 -6.72 7.65 6.46
CA ASP A 110 -7.99 7.42 7.15
C ASP A 110 -8.72 8.72 7.54
N ARG A 111 -7.96 9.79 7.85
CA ARG A 111 -8.54 11.09 8.17
C ARG A 111 -9.32 11.70 7.02
N TYR A 112 -8.87 11.45 5.80
CA TYR A 112 -9.41 12.10 4.62
C TYR A 112 -10.57 11.30 3.99
N GLU A 113 -10.67 9.99 4.23
CA GLU A 113 -11.76 9.14 3.72
C GLU A 113 -13.18 9.62 4.09
N ARG A 114 -13.31 10.42 5.16
CA ARG A 114 -14.60 10.95 5.62
C ARG A 114 -15.19 12.05 4.74
N HIS A 115 -14.45 12.55 3.75
CA HIS A 115 -14.89 13.65 2.88
C HIS A 115 -15.28 13.20 1.47
N PHE A 116 -15.86 12.01 1.32
CA PHE A 116 -16.44 11.60 0.04
C PHE A 116 -17.87 12.15 -0.06
N TRP A 117 -18.14 12.95 -1.10
CA TRP A 117 -19.48 13.47 -1.41
C TRP A 117 -19.78 13.15 -2.87
N GLU A 118 -20.71 12.22 -3.09
CA GLU A 118 -21.32 11.99 -4.39
C GLU A 118 -22.68 12.65 -4.40
N SER A 119 -23.02 13.29 -5.51
CA SER A 119 -24.33 13.90 -5.65
C SER A 119 -25.30 12.89 -6.27
N LEU A 120 -25.88 12.06 -5.42
CA LEU A 120 -26.85 11.03 -5.79
C LEU A 120 -28.26 11.63 -5.92
N LEU A 121 -29.14 10.96 -6.68
CA LEU A 121 -30.58 11.16 -6.50
C LEU A 121 -30.96 10.65 -5.09
N GLU A 122 -32.06 11.14 -4.52
CA GLU A 122 -32.46 10.85 -3.12
C GLU A 122 -32.45 9.34 -2.76
N ASP A 123 -32.63 8.44 -3.74
CA ASP A 123 -32.71 6.99 -3.52
C ASP A 123 -31.51 6.18 -4.05
N ALA A 124 -30.48 6.81 -4.63
CA ALA A 124 -29.34 6.09 -5.20
C ALA A 124 -28.21 5.90 -4.17
N GLU A 125 -27.65 4.70 -4.08
CA GLU A 125 -26.52 4.40 -3.20
C GLU A 125 -25.17 4.84 -3.80
N SER A 126 -24.27 5.31 -2.94
CA SER A 126 -22.94 5.80 -3.32
C SER A 126 -21.97 4.66 -3.61
N VAL A 127 -21.53 4.52 -4.85
CA VAL A 127 -20.76 3.34 -5.30
C VAL A 127 -19.30 3.41 -4.86
N VAL A 128 -18.68 4.59 -4.93
CA VAL A 128 -17.25 4.73 -4.64
C VAL A 128 -16.88 4.59 -3.16
N PRO A 129 -17.58 5.19 -2.19
CA PRO A 129 -17.21 4.99 -0.78
C PRO A 129 -17.45 3.55 -0.33
N MET A 130 -18.43 2.83 -0.89
CA MET A 130 -18.70 1.43 -0.54
C MET A 130 -17.61 0.49 -1.04
N SER A 131 -17.23 0.59 -2.32
CA SER A 131 -16.15 -0.19 -2.92
C SER A 131 -14.79 0.08 -2.23
N LEU A 132 -14.50 1.35 -1.91
CA LEU A 132 -13.28 1.71 -1.19
C LEU A 132 -13.26 1.14 0.24
N LYS A 133 -14.35 1.28 1.00
CA LYS A 133 -14.47 0.66 2.34
C LYS A 133 -14.34 -0.86 2.28
N HIS A 134 -14.95 -1.51 1.28
CA HIS A 134 -14.86 -2.95 1.12
C HIS A 134 -13.41 -3.39 0.83
N SER A 135 -12.74 -2.75 -0.14
CA SER A 135 -11.36 -3.08 -0.50
C SER A 135 -10.41 -2.92 0.70
N LYS A 136 -10.63 -1.87 1.49
CA LYS A 136 -9.90 -1.62 2.73
C LYS A 136 -10.17 -2.67 3.79
N ALA A 137 -11.43 -3.04 4.01
CA ALA A 137 -11.77 -4.10 4.96
C ALA A 137 -11.11 -5.44 4.58
N LEU A 138 -10.97 -5.73 3.29
CA LEU A 138 -10.21 -6.91 2.84
C LEU A 138 -8.71 -6.77 3.12
N ALA A 139 -8.13 -5.59 2.86
CA ALA A 139 -6.72 -5.31 3.13
C ALA A 139 -6.40 -5.37 4.63
N THR A 140 -7.24 -4.81 5.50
CA THR A 140 -7.07 -4.89 6.96
C THR A 140 -7.23 -6.31 7.48
N ARG A 141 -8.18 -7.08 6.95
CA ARG A 141 -8.30 -8.51 7.30
C ARG A 141 -7.08 -9.31 6.86
N LYS A 142 -6.56 -9.06 5.66
CA LYS A 142 -5.36 -9.72 5.15
C LYS A 142 -4.14 -9.38 6.01
N THR A 143 -3.86 -8.10 6.22
CA THR A 143 -2.76 -7.66 7.09
C THR A 143 -2.90 -8.19 8.50
N ALA A 144 -4.07 -8.08 9.14
CA ALA A 144 -4.32 -8.66 10.46
C ALA A 144 -4.00 -10.15 10.50
N SER A 145 -4.46 -10.93 9.51
CA SER A 145 -4.15 -12.37 9.41
C SER A 145 -2.65 -12.66 9.24
N ASP A 146 -1.91 -11.77 8.58
CA ASP A 146 -0.45 -11.89 8.40
C ASP A 146 0.32 -11.56 9.67
N TYR A 147 -0.25 -10.75 10.58
CA TYR A 147 0.34 -10.46 11.89
C TYR A 147 -0.08 -11.45 13.00
N LEU A 148 -1.05 -12.35 12.77
CA LEU A 148 -1.51 -13.31 13.81
C LEU A 148 -0.44 -14.33 14.25
N HIS A 149 0.65 -14.51 13.48
CA HIS A 149 1.70 -15.48 13.81
C HIS A 149 3.03 -14.82 14.21
N THR A 150 3.03 -13.53 14.56
CA THR A 150 4.25 -12.82 15.02
C THR A 150 4.89 -13.48 16.24
N ASP A 151 4.08 -14.07 17.13
CA ASP A 151 4.53 -14.74 18.35
C ASP A 151 4.75 -16.25 18.19
N ASP A 152 4.53 -16.83 17.00
CA ASP A 152 4.80 -18.25 16.79
C ASP A 152 6.31 -18.51 16.94
N PRO A 153 6.74 -19.36 17.90
CA PRO A 153 8.15 -19.66 18.12
C PRO A 153 8.85 -20.23 16.88
N ARG A 154 8.10 -20.78 15.91
CA ARG A 154 8.63 -21.25 14.64
C ARG A 154 9.05 -20.12 13.69
N ILE A 155 8.43 -18.95 13.82
CA ILE A 155 8.66 -17.77 13.00
C ILE A 155 9.67 -16.84 13.69
N THR A 156 9.45 -16.55 14.97
CA THR A 156 10.33 -15.73 15.81
C THR A 156 10.85 -16.56 16.99
N PRO A 157 11.91 -17.37 16.79
CA PRO A 157 12.43 -18.20 17.86
C PRO A 157 12.95 -17.32 19.00
N ARG A 158 12.39 -17.51 20.20
CA ARG A 158 12.89 -16.86 21.41
C ARG A 158 14.22 -17.49 21.81
N VAL A 159 15.32 -16.84 21.43
CA VAL A 159 16.65 -17.22 21.86
C VAL A 159 16.80 -16.91 23.35
N LYS A 160 17.27 -17.89 24.13
CA LYS A 160 17.62 -17.68 25.55
C LYS A 160 18.83 -16.76 25.62
N ILE A 161 18.62 -15.55 26.09
CA ILE A 161 19.69 -14.56 26.24
C ILE A 161 20.48 -14.90 27.50
N PRO A 162 21.82 -15.04 27.42
CA PRO A 162 22.64 -15.35 28.59
C PRO A 162 22.64 -14.20 29.60
N ARG A 163 22.84 -14.51 30.88
CA ARG A 163 22.68 -13.55 32.01
C ARG A 163 23.55 -12.29 31.90
N TYR A 164 24.68 -12.35 31.18
CA TYR A 164 25.59 -11.21 31.02
C TYR A 164 25.16 -10.20 29.95
N VAL A 165 24.21 -10.55 29.07
CA VAL A 165 23.70 -9.63 28.05
C VAL A 165 22.53 -8.83 28.64
N LYS A 166 22.76 -7.53 28.86
CA LYS A 166 21.72 -6.61 29.32
C LYS A 166 20.79 -6.28 28.16
N LYS A 167 19.49 -6.56 28.32
CA LYS A 167 18.50 -6.08 27.36
C LYS A 167 18.41 -4.55 27.43
N PRO A 168 18.40 -3.86 26.29
CA PRO A 168 18.09 -2.44 26.24
C PRO A 168 16.70 -2.20 26.84
N LYS A 169 16.54 -1.15 27.64
CA LYS A 169 15.24 -0.79 28.22
C LYS A 169 14.33 -0.12 27.19
N GLU A 170 14.91 0.64 26.29
CA GLU A 170 14.19 1.39 25.26
C GLU A 170 13.98 0.54 24.01
N LYS A 171 12.80 0.69 23.40
CA LYS A 171 12.43 -0.02 22.16
C LYS A 171 13.21 0.46 20.94
N ILE A 172 13.66 1.71 20.96
CA ILE A 172 14.45 2.34 19.91
C ILE A 172 15.77 2.75 20.54
N GLN A 173 16.88 2.23 20.05
CA GLN A 173 18.20 2.65 20.50
C GLN A 173 18.79 3.62 19.49
N VAL A 174 19.19 4.80 19.96
CA VAL A 174 19.85 5.81 19.13
C VAL A 174 21.31 5.91 19.56
N VAL A 175 22.22 5.70 18.61
CA VAL A 175 23.66 5.89 18.80
C VAL A 175 24.09 7.13 18.03
N SER A 176 24.31 8.22 18.75
CA SER A 176 24.82 9.48 18.20
C SER A 176 26.35 9.54 18.30
N ARG A 177 27.01 10.06 17.26
CA ARG A 177 28.46 10.30 17.23
C ARG A 177 28.74 11.63 16.54
N SER A 178 29.64 12.46 17.06
CA SER A 178 29.84 13.84 16.60
C SER A 178 30.18 13.98 15.10
N SER A 179 30.83 12.97 14.49
CA SER A 179 31.26 13.00 13.09
C SER A 179 30.38 12.21 12.12
N ARG A 180 29.26 11.61 12.58
CA ARG A 180 28.38 10.77 11.74
C ARG A 180 26.91 10.99 12.10
N PRO A 181 25.98 10.82 11.13
CA PRO A 181 24.56 10.87 11.43
C PRO A 181 24.14 9.78 12.42
N ASP A 182 23.09 10.07 13.20
CA ASP A 182 22.58 9.17 14.25
C ASP A 182 22.12 7.82 13.68
N LEU A 183 22.59 6.74 14.31
CA LEU A 183 22.15 5.37 13.99
C LEU A 183 20.98 5.00 14.89
N LYS A 184 19.83 4.66 14.31
CA LYS A 184 18.64 4.21 15.04
C LYS A 184 18.43 2.72 14.82
N PHE A 185 18.49 1.94 15.90
CA PHE A 185 18.18 0.52 15.91
C PHE A 185 16.75 0.33 16.40
N VAL A 186 15.90 -0.24 15.53
CA VAL A 186 14.50 -0.55 15.80
C VAL A 186 14.32 -2.05 15.65
N ASP A 187 13.76 -2.70 16.67
CA ASP A 187 13.37 -4.10 16.55
C ASP A 187 12.12 -4.21 15.66
N ILE A 188 12.31 -4.87 14.52
CA ILE A 188 11.33 -5.04 13.45
C ILE A 188 10.59 -6.38 13.54
N GLY A 189 10.96 -7.27 14.48
CA GLY A 189 10.31 -8.57 14.68
C GLY A 189 10.19 -9.38 13.39
N SER A 190 8.99 -9.89 13.08
CA SER A 190 8.69 -10.63 11.84
C SER A 190 8.14 -9.76 10.71
N LYS A 191 8.29 -8.43 10.77
CA LYS A 191 7.70 -7.50 9.79
C LYS A 191 8.10 -7.80 8.33
N PHE A 192 9.34 -8.25 8.11
CA PHE A 192 9.88 -8.56 6.77
C PHE A 192 9.97 -10.05 6.46
N ILE A 193 9.29 -10.87 7.27
CA ILE A 193 9.27 -12.32 7.10
C ILE A 193 7.92 -12.71 6.51
N ASP A 194 7.92 -13.39 5.37
CA ASP A 194 6.70 -14.01 4.84
C ASP A 194 6.31 -15.21 5.73
N GLN A 195 5.49 -14.90 6.74
CA GLN A 195 5.01 -15.83 7.76
C GLN A 195 4.24 -17.00 7.12
N ARG A 196 3.42 -16.74 6.09
CA ARG A 196 2.63 -17.76 5.40
C ARG A 196 3.53 -18.73 4.65
N SER A 197 4.51 -18.23 3.90
CA SER A 197 5.47 -19.06 3.20
C SER A 197 6.31 -19.90 4.17
N LEU A 198 6.73 -19.35 5.30
CA LEU A 198 7.44 -20.12 6.34
C LEU A 198 6.57 -21.22 6.94
N LEU A 199 5.33 -20.91 7.35
CA LEU A 199 4.41 -21.90 7.91
C LEU A 199 4.10 -23.02 6.91
N LYS A 200 3.91 -22.67 5.63
CA LYS A 200 3.72 -23.66 4.56
C LYS A 200 4.94 -24.57 4.41
N ARG A 201 6.16 -24.00 4.48
CA ARG A 201 7.42 -24.76 4.46
C ARG A 201 7.56 -25.69 5.67
N TYR A 202 7.23 -25.23 6.87
CA TYR A 202 7.24 -26.06 8.08
C TYR A 202 6.27 -27.24 7.99
N LYS A 203 5.00 -26.97 7.65
CA LYS A 203 3.99 -28.03 7.45
C LYS A 203 4.43 -29.06 6.38
N ALA A 204 5.03 -28.59 5.29
CA ALA A 204 5.55 -29.48 4.25
C ALA A 204 6.76 -30.33 4.73
N SER A 205 7.59 -29.78 5.62
CA SER A 205 8.70 -30.51 6.26
C SER A 205 8.19 -31.58 7.23
N GLU A 206 7.23 -31.23 8.10
CA GLU A 206 6.59 -32.16 9.05
C GLU A 206 5.93 -33.33 8.32
N ARG A 207 5.18 -33.05 7.23
CA ARG A 207 4.59 -34.09 6.37
C ARG A 207 5.63 -35.04 5.76
N ARG A 208 6.76 -34.50 5.28
CA ARG A 208 7.86 -35.31 4.72
C ARG A 208 8.53 -36.16 5.80
N SER A 209 8.74 -35.60 6.99
CA SER A 209 9.30 -36.32 8.14
C SER A 209 8.40 -37.48 8.57
N ALA A 210 7.08 -37.24 8.70
CA ALA A 210 6.11 -38.27 9.05
C ALA A 210 6.12 -39.44 8.06
N LYS A 211 6.06 -39.16 6.74
CA LYS A 211 6.15 -40.19 5.70
C LYS A 211 7.47 -40.98 5.74
N ARG A 212 8.59 -40.33 6.07
CA ARG A 212 9.89 -41.01 6.23
C ARG A 212 9.91 -41.92 7.46
N ARG A 213 9.29 -41.51 8.57
CA ARG A 213 9.15 -42.35 9.77
C ARG A 213 8.28 -43.57 9.50
N GLU A 214 7.15 -43.39 8.82
CA GLU A 214 6.26 -44.47 8.42
C GLU A 214 6.96 -45.48 7.52
N LYS A 215 7.67 -45.00 6.47
CA LYS A 215 8.48 -45.89 5.61
C LYS A 215 9.54 -46.66 6.38
N ARG A 216 10.24 -46.01 7.32
CA ARG A 216 11.25 -46.67 8.16
C ARG A 216 10.65 -47.74 9.06
N ALA A 217 9.45 -47.51 9.59
CA ALA A 217 8.73 -48.47 10.43
C ALA A 217 8.21 -49.68 9.62
N LEU A 218 7.89 -49.52 8.33
CA LEU A 218 7.53 -50.65 7.45
C LEU A 218 8.74 -51.50 7.03
N THR A 219 9.95 -50.95 7.07
CA THR A 219 11.19 -51.63 6.66
C THR A 219 11.96 -52.28 7.81
N SER A 220 11.48 -52.18 9.06
CA SER A 220 12.08 -52.83 10.23
C SER A 220 11.18 -53.96 10.73
#